data_AF-A0A0M4LI99-F1
#
_entry.id   AF-A0A0M4LI99-F1
#
_cell.length_a   1.000
_cell.length_b   1.000
_cell.length_c   1.000
_cell.angle_alpha   90.00
_cell.angle_beta   90.00
_cell.angle_gamma   90.00
#
_symmetry.space_group_name_H-M   'P 1'
#
loop_
_entity.id
_entity.type
_entity.pdbx_description
1 polymer ?
#
loop_
_entity_poly.entity_id
_entity_poly.type
_entity_poly.pdbx_seq_one_letter_code
_entity_poly.pdbx_strand_id
1 'polypeptide(L)' 'MILPVTAVAGRLASGQVSRRDGDSFATVNVKLGASDGTSIIILDGLEEGDMVSATAPNLTPGAQS' A
#
# COMPACT_ATOMS: atom_id res chain seq x y z
N MET A 1 -9.38 3.37 -5.44
CA MET A 1 -8.85 4.51 -4.65
C MET A 1 -7.45 4.88 -5.15
N ILE A 2 -6.89 6.00 -4.70
CA ILE A 2 -5.52 6.42 -5.03
C ILE A 2 -4.68 6.43 -3.75
N LEU A 3 -3.50 5.84 -3.80
CA LEU A 3 -2.53 5.83 -2.70
C LEU A 3 -1.17 6.34 -3.18
N PRO A 4 -0.33 6.91 -2.30
CA PRO A 4 1.03 7.25 -2.66
C PRO A 4 1.83 5.98 -2.94
N VAL A 5 2.76 6.05 -3.90
CA VAL A 5 3.61 4.90 -4.26
C VAL A 5 4.46 4.40 -3.09
N THR A 6 4.72 5.26 -2.09
CA THR A 6 5.48 4.92 -0.88
C THR A 6 4.74 3.99 0.08
N ALA A 7 3.40 3.92 -0.01
CA ALA A 7 2.56 3.04 0.79
C ALA A 7 2.49 1.62 0.24
N VAL A 8 2.94 1.42 -1.00
CA VAL A 8 2.76 0.17 -1.74
C VAL A 8 4.11 -0.52 -1.94
N ALA A 9 4.22 -1.72 -1.39
CA ALA A 9 5.30 -2.65 -1.66
C ALA A 9 4.95 -3.52 -2.88
N GLY A 10 5.45 -3.24 -4.07
CA GLY A 10 5.10 -4.05 -5.23
C GLY A 10 5.75 -3.62 -6.53
N ARG A 11 5.47 -4.39 -7.59
CA ARG A 11 5.97 -4.12 -8.93
C ARG A 11 4.92 -4.57 -9.94
N LEU A 12 4.56 -3.68 -10.87
CA LEU A 12 3.75 -3.92 -12.08
C LEU A 12 2.51 -4.82 -11.87
N ALA A 13 1.33 -4.20 -11.82
CA ALA A 13 0.00 -4.81 -11.72
C ALA A 13 -0.40 -5.42 -10.36
N SER A 14 0.55 -5.76 -9.48
CA SER A 14 0.25 -6.20 -8.11
C SER A 14 1.21 -5.63 -7.07
N GLY A 15 0.71 -5.48 -5.85
CA GLY A 15 1.48 -4.99 -4.72
C GLY A 15 0.88 -5.42 -3.40
N GLN A 16 1.50 -4.92 -2.34
CA GLN A 16 1.09 -5.14 -0.97
C GLN A 16 1.06 -3.81 -0.23
N VAL A 17 0.10 -3.68 0.65
CA VAL A 17 -0.06 -2.51 1.50
C VAL A 17 -0.27 -2.95 2.94
N SER A 18 0.10 -2.08 3.87
CA SER A 18 -0.20 -2.28 5.28
C SER A 18 -1.57 -1.71 5.57
N ARG A 19 -2.59 -2.56 5.59
CA ARG A 19 -3.94 -2.19 6.00
C ARG A 19 -4.06 -2.27 7.51
N ARG A 20 -4.67 -1.28 8.13
CA ARG A 20 -4.98 -1.27 9.55
C ARG A 20 -6.05 -2.32 9.84
N ASP A 21 -5.72 -3.26 10.71
CA ASP A 21 -6.59 -4.29 11.24
C ASP A 21 -6.70 -4.09 12.76
N GLY A 22 -7.71 -3.32 13.16
CA GLY A 22 -7.87 -2.87 14.55
C GLY A 22 -6.70 -2.02 15.05
N ASP A 23 -5.90 -2.60 15.95
CA ASP A 23 -4.72 -1.94 16.56
C ASP A 23 -3.41 -2.26 15.82
N SER A 24 -3.43 -3.17 14.85
CA SER A 24 -2.26 -3.63 14.12
C SER A 24 -2.35 -3.29 12.63
N PHE A 25 -1.25 -3.51 11.91
CA PHE A 25 -1.23 -3.42 10.45
C PHE A 25 -1.00 -4.81 9.85
N ALA A 26 -1.93 -5.25 9.02
CA ALA A 26 -1.84 -6.47 8.25
C ALA A 26 -1.38 -6.17 6.82
N THR A 27 -0.45 -6.97 6.31
CA THR A 27 -0.05 -6.91 4.91
C THR A 27 -1.14 -7.55 4.06
N VAL A 28 -1.72 -6.80 3.14
CA VAL A 28 -2.73 -7.28 2.21
C VAL A 28 -2.27 -7.12 0.77
N ASN A 29 -2.55 -8.12 -0.06
CA ASN A 29 -2.28 -8.05 -1.49
C ASN A 29 -3.35 -7.21 -2.19
N VAL A 30 -2.89 -6.33 -3.06
CA VAL A 30 -3.72 -5.41 -3.82
C VAL A 30 -3.38 -5.46 -5.29
N LYS A 31 -4.38 -5.20 -6.13
CA LYS A 31 -4.21 -5.05 -7.57
C LYS A 31 -3.91 -3.60 -7.89
N LEU A 32 -2.76 -3.38 -8.53
CA LEU A 32 -2.28 -2.06 -8.89
C LEU A 32 -2.72 -1.71 -10.30
N GLY A 33 -3.25 -0.51 -10.47
CA GLY A 33 -3.62 0.09 -11.74
C GLY A 33 -2.53 1.02 -12.26
N ALA A 34 -2.97 2.07 -12.95
CA ALA A 34 -2.06 3.10 -13.44
C ALA A 34 -1.35 3.82 -12.28
N SER A 35 -0.08 4.14 -12.49
CA SER A 35 0.75 4.95 -11.60
C SER A 35 1.29 6.13 -12.39
N ASP A 36 1.30 7.31 -11.78
CA ASP A 36 1.90 8.52 -12.34
C ASP A 36 3.34 8.76 -11.81
N GLY A 37 3.87 7.82 -11.03
CA GLY A 37 5.20 7.91 -10.39
C GLY A 37 5.19 8.55 -9.00
N THR A 38 4.09 9.20 -8.60
CA THR A 38 3.88 9.74 -7.23
C THR A 38 2.75 9.01 -6.52
N SER A 39 1.70 8.70 -7.26
CA SER A 39 0.48 8.05 -6.82
C SER A 39 0.17 6.85 -7.69
N ILE A 40 -0.50 5.87 -7.12
CA ILE A 40 -0.92 4.64 -7.79
C ILE A 40 -2.38 4.36 -7.49
N ILE A 41 -3.10 3.93 -8.51
CA ILE A 41 -4.51 3.54 -8.39
C ILE A 41 -4.56 2.11 -7.88
N ILE A 42 -5.36 1.88 -6.83
CA ILE A 42 -5.70 0.54 -6.37
C ILE A 42 -7.01 0.14 -7.01
N LEU A 43 -6.97 -0.96 -7.77
CA LEU A 43 -8.10 -1.51 -8.50
C LEU A 43 -8.90 -2.53 -7.66
N ASP A 44 -8.22 -3.28 -6.79
CA ASP A 44 -8.81 -4.37 -6.01
C ASP A 44 -7.95 -4.69 -4.77
N GLY A 45 -8.55 -5.32 -3.75
CA GLY A 45 -7.87 -5.76 -2.52
C GLY A 45 -7.95 -4.80 -1.33
N LEU A 46 -8.66 -3.69 -1.47
CA LEU A 46 -8.99 -2.75 -0.40
C LEU A 46 -10.39 -2.17 -0.62
N GLU A 47 -11.09 -1.86 0.45
CA GLU A 47 -12.44 -1.32 0.43
C GLU A 47 -12.47 0.15 0.84
N GLU A 48 -13.52 0.88 0.45
CA GLU A 48 -13.69 2.26 0.91
C GLU A 48 -13.89 2.30 2.42
N GLY A 49 -13.05 3.09 3.11
CA GLY A 49 -13.02 3.15 4.58
C GLY A 49 -11.84 2.38 5.20
N ASP A 50 -11.15 1.53 4.42
CA ASP A 50 -9.91 0.90 4.89
C ASP A 50 -8.83 1.95 5.15
N MET A 51 -8.26 1.93 6.34
CA MET A 51 -7.08 2.72 6.66
C MET A 51 -5.83 1.97 6.24
N VAL A 52 -4.97 2.63 5.47
CA VAL A 52 -3.71 2.08 4.98
C VAL A 52 -2.56 2.95 5.48
N SER A 53 -1.46 2.31 5.88
CA SER A 53 -0.24 3.01 6.26
C SER A 53 0.37 3.72 5.05
N ALA A 54 0.91 4.92 5.27
CA ALA A 54 1.66 5.64 4.25
C ALA A 54 3.04 5.01 3.95
N THR A 55 3.46 4.05 4.78
CA THR A 55 4.72 3.31 4.67
C THR A 55 4.45 1.90 4.21
N ALA A 56 5.16 1.45 3.17
CA ALA A 56 5.01 0.11 2.63
C ALA A 56 5.34 -0.99 3.66
N PRO A 57 4.66 -2.16 3.62
CA PRO A 57 4.83 -3.26 4.58
C PRO A 57 6.24 -3.88 4.60
N ASN A 58 7.01 -3.70 3.52
CA ASN A 58 8.37 -4.20 3.39
C ASN A 58 9.44 -3.13 3.72
N LEU A 59 9.02 -1.90 4.03
CA LEU A 59 9.89 -0.85 4.51
C LEU A 59 9.83 -0.85 6.02
N THR A 60 10.80 -1.48 6.67
CA THR A 60 11.02 -1.31 8.10
C THR A 60 11.28 0.18 8.36
N PRO A 61 10.48 0.88 9.19
CA PRO A 61 10.82 2.23 9.62
C PRO A 61 12.04 2.13 10.53
N GLY A 62 13.22 2.16 9.93
CA GLY A 62 14.49 1.89 10.62
C GLY A 62 15.69 1.69 9.69
N ALA A 63 15.50 1.45 8.39
CA ALA A 63 16.61 1.31 7.44
C ALA A 63 17.08 2.64 6.80
N GLN A 64 16.93 3.76 7.52
CA GLN A 64 17.69 4.98 7.27
C GLN A 64 18.47 5.31 8.55
N SER A 65 19.63 4.68 8.74
CA SER A 65 20.84 5.15 9.44
C SER A 65 21.83 4.00 9.54
#